data_AF-A0A2P9F7S7-F1
#
_entry.id   AF-A0A2P9F7S7-F1
#
_cell.length_a   1.000
_cell.length_b   1.000
_cell.length_c   1.000
_cell.angle_alpha   90.00
_cell.angle_beta   90.00
_cell.angle_gamma   90.00
#
_symmetry.space_group_name_H-M   'P 1'
#
loop_
_entity.id
_entity.type
_entity.pdbx_description
1 polymer ?
#
loop_
_entity_poly.entity_id
_entity_poly.type
_entity_poly.pdbx_seq_one_letter_code
_entity_poly.pdbx_strand_id
1 'polypeptide(L)'
;MTTLRRVIPGATLSAVLLLTGAAPALAGPATADGGASTQAVAGVTKAQKLSKLGTLTGNSSGSQTNWFTALGQYRQHKPAITKYKFNWSTNYCNSSPDKIWGGYDFSFACYRHDFGYRNYKTIAGKATFKRSHKLRIDQAMLGDMNRVCGQRFWADPLTPPVRKKAKAACLKTAKKYYQAVRAAG
;
A
#
# COMPACT_ATOMS: atom_id res chain seq x y z
N MET A 1 -39.21 26.65 18.75
CA MET A 1 -39.06 28.12 18.81
C MET A 1 -37.56 28.36 18.89
N THR A 2 -36.83 28.81 17.86
CA THR A 2 -37.06 29.97 16.99
C THR A 2 -36.34 29.74 15.67
N THR A 3 -37.05 30.03 14.58
CA THR A 3 -36.63 29.99 13.18
C THR A 3 -35.73 31.18 12.86
N LEU A 4 -34.67 30.99 12.06
CA LEU A 4 -34.05 32.07 11.29
C LEU A 4 -33.53 31.53 9.96
N ARG A 5 -34.40 31.66 8.94
CA ARG A 5 -34.06 31.60 7.53
C ARG A 5 -33.29 32.87 7.16
N ARG A 6 -32.22 32.73 6.38
CA ARG A 6 -31.63 33.81 5.60
C ARG A 6 -31.60 33.39 4.14
N VAL A 7 -32.08 34.27 3.28
CA VAL A 7 -32.32 34.12 1.84
C VAL A 7 -31.44 35.12 1.10
N ILE A 8 -31.25 34.89 -0.22
CA ILE A 8 -30.94 35.82 -1.34
C ILE A 8 -29.44 35.91 -1.72
N PRO A 9 -29.03 36.12 -3.00
CA PRO A 9 -29.59 35.88 -4.36
C PRO A 9 -28.70 34.86 -5.15
N GLY A 10 -28.93 34.36 -6.37
CA GLY A 10 -29.67 34.80 -7.54
C GLY A 10 -28.71 35.11 -8.72
N ALA A 11 -28.77 34.26 -9.78
CA ALA A 11 -28.23 34.43 -11.15
C ALA A 11 -26.68 34.38 -11.33
N THR A 12 -26.09 33.82 -12.39
CA THR A 12 -26.51 33.76 -13.79
C THR A 12 -26.09 32.47 -14.51
N LEU A 13 -26.98 31.92 -15.33
CA LEU A 13 -26.69 30.97 -16.41
C LEU A 13 -25.89 31.68 -17.51
N SER A 14 -24.83 31.05 -18.00
CA SER A 14 -24.23 31.39 -19.31
C SER A 14 -24.35 30.17 -20.22
N ALA A 15 -25.38 30.23 -21.08
CA ALA A 15 -25.48 29.38 -22.25
C ALA A 15 -24.64 30.04 -23.36
N VAL A 16 -23.61 29.35 -23.84
CA VAL A 16 -22.91 29.73 -25.07
C VAL A 16 -23.42 28.82 -26.18
N LEU A 17 -24.24 29.41 -27.05
CA LEU A 17 -24.68 28.85 -28.32
C LEU A 17 -23.81 29.51 -29.40
N LEU A 18 -22.97 28.75 -30.11
CA LEU A 18 -22.33 29.23 -31.35
C LEU A 18 -22.34 28.11 -32.41
N LEU A 19 -23.33 28.26 -33.30
CA LEU A 19 -23.26 28.22 -34.76
C LEU A 19 -22.53 27.04 -35.44
N THR A 20 -23.37 26.24 -36.09
CA THR A 20 -23.11 25.37 -37.22
C THR A 20 -22.34 26.08 -38.34
N GLY A 21 -21.18 25.55 -38.70
CA GLY A 21 -20.52 25.79 -39.99
C GLY A 21 -20.33 24.46 -40.70
N ALA A 22 -21.10 24.21 -41.75
CA ALA A 22 -20.86 23.12 -42.69
C ALA A 22 -19.88 23.60 -43.75
N ALA A 23 -18.80 22.86 -43.95
CA ALA A 23 -17.88 23.01 -45.08
C ALA A 23 -17.81 21.68 -45.86
N PRO A 24 -17.66 21.72 -47.20
CA PRO A 24 -17.82 20.57 -48.07
C PRO A 24 -16.64 19.60 -48.00
N ALA A 25 -16.95 18.32 -48.14
CA ALA A 25 -16.01 17.23 -48.29
C ALA A 25 -15.20 17.36 -49.59
N LEU A 26 -13.88 17.31 -49.47
CA LEU A 26 -12.99 16.90 -50.55
C LEU A 26 -12.42 15.54 -50.17
N ALA A 27 -12.93 14.51 -50.82
CA ALA A 27 -12.45 13.14 -50.74
C ALA A 27 -11.09 13.04 -51.45
N GLY A 28 -10.01 12.89 -50.68
CA GLY A 28 -8.76 12.33 -51.20
C GLY A 28 -8.81 10.81 -51.15
N PRO A 29 -8.17 10.09 -52.09
CA PRO A 29 -8.13 8.63 -52.05
C PRO A 29 -7.36 8.18 -50.81
N ALA A 30 -8.08 7.64 -49.84
CA ALA A 30 -7.48 6.92 -48.73
C ALA A 30 -6.93 5.60 -49.27
N THR A 31 -5.62 5.53 -49.48
CA THR A 31 -4.90 4.26 -49.51
C THR A 31 -5.09 3.62 -48.14
N ALA A 32 -6.00 2.64 -48.08
CA ALA A 32 -6.20 1.78 -46.93
C ALA A 32 -5.00 0.83 -46.80
N ASP A 33 -3.89 1.34 -46.24
CA ASP A 33 -2.91 0.45 -45.62
C ASP A 33 -3.52 -0.03 -44.31
N GLY A 34 -4.20 -1.17 -44.39
CA GLY A 34 -4.73 -1.97 -43.29
C GLY A 34 -3.62 -2.59 -42.44
N GLY A 35 -2.65 -1.79 -42.02
CA GLY A 35 -1.72 -2.12 -40.96
C GLY A 35 -2.46 -2.14 -39.64
N ALA A 36 -3.19 -3.22 -39.37
CA ALA A 36 -3.68 -3.55 -38.05
C ALA A 36 -2.47 -3.63 -37.12
N SER A 37 -2.14 -2.52 -36.45
CA SER A 37 -1.21 -2.52 -35.35
C SER A 37 -1.84 -3.38 -34.26
N THR A 38 -1.37 -4.61 -34.14
CA THR A 38 -1.58 -5.43 -32.96
C THR A 38 -0.94 -4.68 -31.81
N GLN A 39 -1.72 -3.81 -31.15
CA GLN A 39 -1.32 -3.16 -29.92
C GLN A 39 -1.18 -4.25 -28.88
N ALA A 40 0.03 -4.80 -28.77
CA ALA A 40 0.41 -5.68 -27.69
C ALA A 40 0.02 -4.96 -26.40
N VAL A 41 -0.89 -5.56 -25.62
CA VAL A 41 -1.30 -5.01 -24.32
C VAL A 41 -0.05 -4.98 -23.44
N ALA A 42 0.60 -3.82 -23.38
CA ALA A 42 1.88 -3.70 -22.70
C ALA A 42 1.67 -4.05 -21.22
N GLY A 43 2.38 -5.07 -20.74
CA GLY A 43 2.35 -5.48 -19.34
C GLY A 43 2.83 -4.36 -18.41
N VAL A 44 2.50 -4.47 -17.12
CA VAL A 44 2.91 -3.48 -16.11
C VAL A 44 4.43 -3.33 -16.09
N THR A 45 4.91 -2.11 -16.34
CA THR A 45 6.34 -1.77 -16.38
C THR A 45 7.00 -1.88 -15.01
N LYS A 46 8.34 -2.00 -14.99
CA LYS A 46 9.13 -1.96 -13.75
C LYS A 46 8.87 -0.71 -12.92
N ALA A 47 8.78 0.47 -13.57
CA ALA A 47 8.52 1.74 -12.89
C ALA A 47 7.14 1.75 -12.22
N GLN A 48 6.10 1.29 -12.92
CA GLN A 48 4.75 1.17 -12.35
C GLN A 48 4.70 0.20 -11.17
N LYS A 49 5.44 -0.93 -11.24
CA LYS A 49 5.56 -1.87 -10.11
C LYS A 49 6.23 -1.21 -8.91
N LEU A 50 7.34 -0.50 -9.10
CA LEU A 50 8.06 0.17 -8.01
C LEU A 50 7.23 1.30 -7.38
N SER A 51 6.49 2.06 -8.19
CA SER A 51 5.57 3.10 -7.71
C SER A 51 4.47 2.47 -6.83
N LYS A 52 3.77 1.45 -7.33
CA LYS A 52 2.76 0.74 -6.53
C LYS A 52 3.37 0.13 -5.26
N LEU A 53 4.51 -0.54 -5.36
CA LEU A 53 5.20 -1.13 -4.22
C LEU A 53 5.57 -0.09 -3.15
N GLY A 54 5.97 1.12 -3.56
CA GLY A 54 6.23 2.24 -2.66
C GLY A 54 5.03 2.61 -1.80
N THR A 55 3.81 2.62 -2.38
CA THR A 55 2.57 2.91 -1.63
C THR A 55 2.24 1.88 -0.55
N LEU A 56 2.73 0.64 -0.70
CA LEU A 56 2.45 -0.49 0.19
C LEU A 56 3.54 -0.71 1.26
N THR A 57 4.69 -0.04 1.14
CA THR A 57 5.90 -0.31 1.96
C THR A 57 6.43 0.92 2.69
N GLY A 58 5.66 2.01 2.73
CA GLY A 58 5.97 3.20 3.51
C GLY A 58 5.87 2.97 5.02
N ASN A 59 6.57 3.83 5.78
CA ASN A 59 6.53 3.84 7.25
C ASN A 59 5.43 4.76 7.79
N SER A 60 4.18 4.47 7.43
CA SER A 60 3.00 5.18 7.95
C SER A 60 1.85 4.22 8.16
N SER A 61 0.90 4.59 9.02
CA SER A 61 -0.36 3.86 9.19
C SER A 61 -1.12 3.76 7.87
N GLY A 62 -1.19 4.83 7.09
CA GLY A 62 -1.83 4.84 5.78
C GLY A 62 -1.21 3.83 4.80
N SER A 63 0.12 3.69 4.77
CA SER A 63 0.77 2.67 3.94
C SER A 63 0.49 1.25 4.44
N GLN A 64 0.43 1.04 5.76
CA GLN A 64 0.04 -0.24 6.34
C GLN A 64 -1.41 -0.60 5.94
N THR A 65 -2.35 0.34 6.03
CA THR A 65 -3.73 0.16 5.56
C THR A 65 -3.77 -0.18 4.08
N ASN A 66 -3.05 0.56 3.23
CA ASN A 66 -2.97 0.27 1.80
C ASN A 66 -2.45 -1.15 1.52
N TRP A 67 -1.48 -1.62 2.30
CA TRP A 67 -0.97 -2.98 2.20
C TRP A 67 -2.01 -4.03 2.59
N PHE A 68 -2.75 -3.84 3.69
CA PHE A 68 -3.85 -4.74 4.06
C PHE A 68 -4.98 -4.76 3.02
N THR A 69 -5.34 -3.60 2.47
CA THR A 69 -6.31 -3.52 1.36
C THR A 69 -5.80 -4.30 0.14
N ALA A 70 -4.53 -4.12 -0.24
CA ALA A 70 -3.93 -4.84 -1.36
C ALA A 70 -3.84 -6.36 -1.10
N LEU A 71 -3.54 -6.78 0.13
CA LEU A 71 -3.56 -8.19 0.53
C LEU A 71 -4.97 -8.79 0.40
N GLY A 72 -6.00 -8.07 0.84
CA GLY A 72 -7.39 -8.47 0.65
C GLY A 72 -7.77 -8.60 -0.82
N GLN A 73 -7.38 -7.63 -1.64
CA GLN A 73 -7.57 -7.67 -3.10
C GLN A 73 -6.83 -8.85 -3.75
N TYR A 74 -5.63 -9.18 -3.28
CA TYR A 74 -4.84 -10.29 -3.79
C TYR A 74 -5.52 -11.63 -3.50
N ARG A 75 -6.00 -11.81 -2.27
CA ARG A 75 -6.76 -13.01 -1.85
C ARG A 75 -8.08 -13.18 -2.61
N GLN A 76 -8.65 -12.09 -3.13
CA GLN A 76 -9.84 -12.10 -3.98
C GLN A 76 -9.51 -12.08 -5.47
N HIS A 77 -8.24 -12.31 -5.85
CA HIS A 77 -7.76 -12.32 -7.24
C HIS A 77 -8.08 -11.07 -8.06
N LYS A 78 -8.23 -9.90 -7.42
CA LYS A 78 -8.64 -8.67 -8.12
C LYS A 78 -7.56 -8.19 -9.11
N PRO A 79 -7.92 -7.87 -10.38
CA PRO A 79 -6.99 -7.32 -11.38
C PRO A 79 -6.24 -6.06 -10.91
N ALA A 80 -6.85 -5.28 -10.00
CA ALA A 80 -6.26 -4.09 -9.41
C ALA A 80 -4.88 -4.34 -8.76
N ILE A 81 -4.60 -5.57 -8.29
CA ILE A 81 -3.33 -5.93 -7.67
C ILE A 81 -2.62 -7.11 -8.36
N THR A 82 -3.35 -8.09 -8.90
CA THR A 82 -2.75 -9.28 -9.51
C THR A 82 -1.95 -8.96 -10.78
N LYS A 83 -2.33 -7.90 -11.52
CA LYS A 83 -1.60 -7.42 -12.70
C LYS A 83 -0.13 -7.07 -12.42
N TYR A 84 0.21 -6.70 -11.19
CA TYR A 84 1.59 -6.37 -10.80
C TYR A 84 2.47 -7.61 -10.62
N LYS A 85 1.86 -8.81 -10.45
CA LYS A 85 2.55 -10.08 -10.21
C LYS A 85 3.55 -9.98 -9.04
N PHE A 86 3.14 -9.33 -7.95
CA PHE A 86 3.97 -9.27 -6.74
C PHE A 86 4.09 -10.64 -6.08
N ASN A 87 5.23 -10.87 -5.44
CA ASN A 87 5.44 -12.01 -4.58
C ASN A 87 4.76 -11.77 -3.21
N TRP A 88 3.73 -12.55 -2.91
CA TRP A 88 2.99 -12.51 -1.64
C TRP A 88 3.34 -13.65 -0.69
N SER A 89 4.37 -14.44 -0.97
CA SER A 89 4.82 -15.50 -0.06
C SER A 89 5.44 -14.90 1.20
N THR A 90 5.24 -15.57 2.33
CA THR A 90 5.81 -15.20 3.63
C THR A 90 6.06 -16.44 4.46
N ASN A 91 7.05 -16.36 5.34
CA ASN A 91 7.27 -17.30 6.44
C ASN A 91 7.11 -16.59 7.80
N TYR A 92 6.36 -15.49 7.81
CA TYR A 92 6.09 -14.65 8.98
C TYR A 92 7.39 -14.28 9.71
N CYS A 93 7.44 -14.34 11.04
CA CYS A 93 8.62 -13.92 11.79
C CYS A 93 9.73 -14.97 11.85
N ASN A 94 9.56 -16.15 11.22
CA ASN A 94 10.50 -17.27 10.99
C ASN A 94 11.53 -17.59 12.10
N SER A 95 12.50 -16.70 12.28
CA SER A 95 13.58 -16.80 13.27
C SER A 95 13.21 -16.16 14.61
N SER A 96 11.96 -15.76 14.80
CA SER A 96 11.45 -15.14 16.01
C SER A 96 9.96 -15.45 16.19
N PRO A 97 9.44 -15.45 17.44
CA PRO A 97 8.03 -15.70 17.69
C PRO A 97 7.10 -14.73 16.96
N ASP A 98 6.03 -15.24 16.36
CA ASP A 98 4.98 -14.38 15.78
C ASP A 98 4.15 -13.72 16.88
N LYS A 99 3.70 -14.53 17.86
CA LYS A 99 2.93 -14.09 19.02
C LYS A 99 3.85 -13.90 20.20
N ILE A 100 3.66 -12.80 20.92
CA ILE A 100 4.48 -12.46 22.09
C ILE A 100 3.60 -12.28 23.32
N TRP A 101 4.25 -12.23 24.48
CA TRP A 101 3.56 -12.02 25.76
C TRP A 101 2.64 -10.79 25.73
N GLY A 102 1.47 -10.93 26.35
CA GLY A 102 0.43 -9.89 26.35
C GLY A 102 -0.61 -10.02 25.23
N GLY A 103 -0.54 -11.07 24.40
CA GLY A 103 -1.50 -11.29 23.32
C GLY A 103 -1.24 -10.44 22.07
N TYR A 104 -0.04 -9.86 21.94
CA TYR A 104 0.36 -9.14 20.73
C TYR A 104 0.84 -10.11 19.65
N ASP A 105 0.54 -9.79 18.40
CA ASP A 105 0.88 -10.62 17.24
C ASP A 105 1.59 -9.79 16.17
N PHE A 106 2.83 -10.16 15.87
CA PHE A 106 3.70 -9.51 14.89
C PHE A 106 3.64 -10.14 13.50
N SER A 107 2.84 -11.19 13.28
CA SER A 107 2.76 -11.93 12.00
C SER A 107 2.60 -11.00 10.81
N PHE A 108 1.67 -10.05 10.87
CA PHE A 108 1.42 -9.14 9.75
C PHE A 108 2.50 -8.06 9.57
N ALA A 109 3.19 -7.67 10.63
CA ALA A 109 4.36 -6.79 10.51
C ALA A 109 5.49 -7.52 9.77
N CYS A 110 5.73 -8.79 10.13
CA CYS A 110 6.71 -9.65 9.45
C CYS A 110 6.29 -9.96 8.01
N TYR A 111 5.00 -10.20 7.74
CA TYR A 111 4.49 -10.43 6.39
C TYR A 111 4.70 -9.20 5.49
N ARG A 112 4.37 -7.99 5.97
CA ARG A 112 4.62 -6.78 5.18
C ARG A 112 6.10 -6.52 4.94
N HIS A 113 6.96 -6.86 5.90
CA HIS A 113 8.42 -6.81 5.75
C HIS A 113 8.92 -7.77 4.66
N ASP A 114 8.51 -9.03 4.72
CA ASP A 114 8.78 -10.07 3.73
C ASP A 114 8.37 -9.64 2.32
N PHE A 115 7.14 -9.13 2.20
CA PHE A 115 6.59 -8.61 0.96
C PHE A 115 7.49 -7.53 0.37
N GLY A 116 7.92 -6.55 1.19
CA GLY A 116 8.86 -5.52 0.75
C GLY A 116 10.20 -6.11 0.31
N TYR A 117 10.81 -6.96 1.13
CA TYR A 117 12.12 -7.56 0.85
C TYR A 117 12.13 -8.35 -0.46
N ARG A 118 11.19 -9.28 -0.62
CA ARG A 118 11.12 -10.17 -1.79
C ARG A 118 10.91 -9.36 -3.07
N ASN A 119 9.94 -8.45 -3.07
CA ASN A 119 9.59 -7.68 -4.27
C ASN A 119 10.67 -6.66 -4.65
N TYR A 120 11.26 -5.94 -3.70
CA TYR A 120 12.34 -5.00 -4.05
C TYR A 120 13.61 -5.72 -4.50
N LYS A 121 13.99 -6.86 -3.89
CA LYS A 121 15.13 -7.65 -4.37
C LYS A 121 14.94 -8.11 -5.81
N THR A 122 13.74 -8.58 -6.17
CA THR A 122 13.43 -9.04 -7.53
C THR A 122 13.31 -7.90 -8.54
N ILE A 123 12.60 -6.82 -8.19
CA ILE A 123 12.25 -5.76 -9.16
C ILE A 123 13.38 -4.72 -9.27
N ALA A 124 13.94 -4.28 -8.15
CA ALA A 124 14.99 -3.25 -8.11
C ALA A 124 16.41 -3.83 -8.19
N GLY A 125 16.57 -5.12 -7.87
CA GLY A 125 17.87 -5.79 -7.74
C GLY A 125 18.42 -5.69 -6.31
N LYS A 126 19.24 -6.68 -5.93
CA LYS A 126 19.78 -6.81 -4.55
C LYS A 126 20.61 -5.59 -4.11
N ALA A 127 21.46 -5.05 -4.99
CA ALA A 127 22.30 -3.89 -4.71
C ALA A 127 21.46 -2.63 -4.42
N THR A 128 20.51 -2.31 -5.31
CA THR A 128 19.57 -1.19 -5.14
C THR A 128 18.70 -1.37 -3.90
N PHE A 129 18.24 -2.59 -3.64
CA PHE A 129 17.50 -2.90 -2.43
C PHE A 129 18.30 -2.56 -1.17
N LYS A 130 19.54 -3.05 -1.06
CA LYS A 130 20.41 -2.83 0.11
C LYS A 130 20.69 -1.33 0.31
N ARG A 131 20.96 -0.59 -0.77
CA ARG A 131 21.30 0.83 -0.73
C ARG A 131 20.10 1.75 -0.42
N SER A 132 18.95 1.51 -1.04
CA SER A 132 17.89 2.53 -1.13
C SER A 132 16.54 2.11 -0.53
N HIS A 133 16.34 0.82 -0.22
CA HIS A 133 15.02 0.31 0.15
C HIS A 133 15.00 -0.45 1.48
N LYS A 134 16.08 -1.16 1.80
CA LYS A 134 16.16 -1.99 3.02
C LYS A 134 15.83 -1.20 4.28
N LEU A 135 16.49 -0.06 4.49
CA LEU A 135 16.30 0.76 5.69
C LEU A 135 14.84 1.18 5.90
N ARG A 136 14.15 1.68 4.87
CA ARG A 136 12.77 2.11 5.01
C ARG A 136 11.81 0.95 5.28
N ILE A 137 12.09 -0.25 4.77
CA ILE A 137 11.26 -1.44 5.01
C ILE A 137 11.46 -1.94 6.44
N ASP A 138 12.71 -1.94 6.94
CA ASP A 138 13.01 -2.25 8.33
C ASP A 138 12.32 -1.26 9.29
N GLN A 139 12.35 0.04 8.96
CA GLN A 139 11.64 1.07 9.71
C GLN A 139 10.12 0.90 9.67
N ALA A 140 9.56 0.52 8.51
CA ALA A 140 8.15 0.26 8.34
C ALA A 140 7.68 -0.93 9.20
N MET A 141 8.49 -1.99 9.29
CA MET A 141 8.27 -3.15 10.18
C MET A 141 8.26 -2.72 11.65
N LEU A 142 9.24 -1.92 12.09
CA LEU A 142 9.23 -1.36 13.45
C LEU A 142 7.98 -0.53 13.72
N GLY A 143 7.58 0.31 12.76
CA GLY A 143 6.35 1.10 12.85
C GLY A 143 5.10 0.23 13.00
N ASP A 144 5.00 -0.87 12.25
CA ASP A 144 3.88 -1.81 12.35
C ASP A 144 3.82 -2.47 13.72
N MET A 145 4.95 -2.97 14.22
CA MET A 145 5.03 -3.60 15.53
C MET A 145 4.67 -2.63 16.65
N ASN A 146 5.13 -1.37 16.55
CA ASN A 146 4.75 -0.34 17.53
C ASN A 146 3.25 -0.05 17.51
N ARG A 147 2.60 -0.11 16.33
CA ARG A 147 1.13 -0.01 16.23
C ARG A 147 0.43 -1.21 16.86
N VAL A 148 0.96 -2.43 16.68
CA VAL A 148 0.47 -3.62 17.40
C VAL A 148 0.57 -3.41 18.91
N CYS A 149 1.69 -2.91 19.42
CA CYS A 149 1.85 -2.61 20.85
C CYS A 149 0.92 -1.51 21.37
N GLY A 150 0.37 -0.69 20.48
CA GLY A 150 -0.61 0.35 20.79
C GLY A 150 -2.07 -0.13 20.77
N GLN A 151 -2.33 -1.37 20.38
CA GLN A 151 -3.68 -1.90 20.28
C GLN A 151 -4.36 -2.03 21.64
N ARG A 152 -5.67 -1.84 21.63
CA ARG A 152 -6.54 -2.06 22.78
C ARG A 152 -7.40 -3.30 22.52
N PHE A 153 -7.40 -4.22 23.47
CA PHE A 153 -8.16 -5.46 23.39
C PHE A 153 -9.55 -5.24 24.01
N TRP A 154 -10.60 -5.70 23.32
CA TRP A 154 -11.99 -5.50 23.74
C TRP A 154 -12.37 -6.35 24.96
N ALA A 155 -11.89 -7.60 25.02
CA ALA A 155 -11.99 -8.49 26.16
C ALA A 155 -10.57 -8.81 26.67
N ASP A 156 -9.91 -7.79 27.22
CA ASP A 156 -8.55 -7.92 27.73
C ASP A 156 -8.55 -8.71 29.06
N PRO A 157 -7.94 -9.90 29.12
CA PRO A 157 -7.88 -10.66 30.38
C PRO A 157 -6.87 -10.07 31.38
N LEU A 158 -6.04 -9.10 30.96
CA LEU A 158 -5.01 -8.51 31.81
C LEU A 158 -5.53 -7.28 32.55
N THR A 159 -5.17 -7.16 33.83
CA THR A 159 -5.42 -5.95 34.61
C THR A 159 -4.62 -4.76 34.04
N PRO A 160 -5.05 -3.50 34.25
CA PRO A 160 -4.36 -2.33 33.71
C PRO A 160 -2.84 -2.26 34.02
N PRO A 161 -2.36 -2.60 35.24
CA PRO A 161 -0.93 -2.64 35.52
C PRO A 161 -0.17 -3.70 34.71
N VAL A 162 -0.76 -4.89 34.53
CA VAL A 162 -0.16 -5.98 33.75
C VAL A 162 -0.16 -5.60 32.26
N ARG A 163 -1.23 -5.00 31.75
CA ARG A 163 -1.28 -4.47 30.37
C ARG A 163 -0.22 -3.41 30.12
N LYS A 164 0.04 -2.50 31.07
CA LYS A 164 1.12 -1.50 30.96
C LYS A 164 2.49 -2.19 30.83
N LYS A 165 2.76 -3.21 31.65
CA LYS A 165 3.99 -4.03 31.55
C LYS A 165 4.07 -4.76 30.20
N ALA A 166 2.96 -5.35 29.75
CA ALA A 166 2.85 -6.02 28.46
C ALA A 166 3.16 -5.10 27.28
N LYS A 167 2.62 -3.88 27.28
CA LYS A 167 2.93 -2.86 26.28
C LYS A 167 4.42 -2.50 26.27
N ALA A 168 5.03 -2.28 27.44
CA ALA A 168 6.46 -1.97 27.53
C ALA A 168 7.34 -3.13 27.00
N ALA A 169 7.00 -4.37 27.35
CA ALA A 169 7.67 -5.56 26.83
C ALA A 169 7.52 -5.68 25.31
N CYS A 170 6.30 -5.44 24.78
CA CYS A 170 6.03 -5.43 23.34
C CYS A 170 6.93 -4.44 22.58
N LEU A 171 7.01 -3.18 23.04
CA LEU A 171 7.86 -2.16 22.41
C LEU A 171 9.35 -2.53 22.46
N LYS A 172 9.81 -3.12 23.57
CA LYS A 172 11.19 -3.62 23.69
C LYS A 172 11.45 -4.76 22.70
N THR A 173 10.52 -5.69 22.54
CA THR A 173 10.62 -6.79 21.58
C THR A 173 10.59 -6.28 20.14
N ALA A 174 9.71 -5.34 19.80
CA ALA A 174 9.68 -4.69 18.48
C ALA A 174 11.05 -4.08 18.11
N LYS A 175 11.69 -3.38 19.06
CA LYS A 175 13.05 -2.83 18.87
C LYS A 175 14.09 -3.93 18.61
N LYS A 176 14.01 -5.07 19.30
CA LYS A 176 14.92 -6.21 19.07
C LYS A 176 14.75 -6.80 17.66
N TYR A 177 13.51 -6.97 17.19
CA TYR A 177 13.25 -7.49 15.85
C TYR A 177 13.82 -6.55 14.79
N TYR A 178 13.59 -5.24 14.95
CA TYR A 178 14.19 -4.22 14.10
C TYR A 178 15.72 -4.31 14.09
N GLN A 179 16.36 -4.38 15.26
CA GLN A 179 17.82 -4.49 15.35
C GLN A 179 18.36 -5.74 14.64
N ALA A 180 17.69 -6.89 14.79
CA ALA A 180 18.06 -8.13 14.12
C ALA A 180 17.99 -8.00 12.58
N VAL A 181 16.89 -7.47 12.03
CA VAL A 181 16.78 -7.30 10.57
C VAL A 181 17.73 -6.22 10.06
N ARG A 182 18.03 -5.18 10.85
CA ARG A 182 19.05 -4.17 10.50
C ARG A 182 20.44 -4.79 10.36
N ALA A 183 20.80 -5.69 11.28
CA ALA A 183 22.11 -6.35 11.32
C ALA A 183 22.31 -7.43 10.25
N ALA A 184 21.24 -8.12 9.82
CA ALA A 184 21.29 -9.19 8.82
C ALA A 184 21.53 -8.72 7.36
N GLY A 185 22.34 -7.68 7.16
CA GLY A 185 22.47 -6.90 5.92
C GLY A 185 23.38 -7.46 4.84
#